data_AF-A0AAV8DGU6-F1
#
_entry.id   AF-A0AAV8DGU6-F1
#
_cell.length_a   1.000
_cell.length_b   1.000
_cell.length_c   1.000
_cell.angle_alpha   90.00
_cell.angle_beta   90.00
_cell.angle_gamma   90.00
#
_symmetry.space_group_name_H-M   'P 1'
#
loop_
_entity.id
_entity.type
_entity.pdbx_description
1 polymer ?
#
loop_
_entity_poly.entity_id
_entity_poly.type
_entity_poly.pdbx_seq_one_letter_code
_entity_poly.pdbx_strand_id
1 'polypeptide(L)'
;MASTLPLSQSHSFSTIKLPNRVPKSTPAPSSFLFSKKTSSLSSQLTLSFTRRHTVVVAATTTEMPKKQSKGGFVDEMRAVAMKLHTRDQSREGEKEPEGPPVVKWEPSINGYLRFLVDSKLVYDTLEAIVEKAPHPSYAEFRNTGLERSEALKKDLEWFKEQGHEIPEPSSPGISYARYLEELAERDPQAFICHFYNTYFAHTAGGRMIGKKVAEMILDRKELEFYKWEGNLSKLLQNVRDKLNEVAANWSREEKDHCLEETEKSFKHSGEILRLILS
;
A
#
# COMPACT_ATOMS: atom_id res chain seq x y z
N MET A 1 -26.88 69.81 -6.20
CA MET A 1 -27.19 69.01 -7.41
C MET A 1 -27.07 67.54 -6.99
N ALA A 2 -28.07 66.84 -6.45
CA ALA A 2 -29.44 66.56 -6.88
C ALA A 2 -29.52 65.77 -8.21
N SER A 3 -29.81 64.46 -8.11
CA SER A 3 -30.70 63.63 -8.97
C SER A 3 -30.25 62.16 -8.92
N THR A 4 -30.89 61.28 -8.15
CA THR A 4 -32.15 60.51 -8.38
C THR A 4 -31.98 59.19 -9.15
N LEU A 5 -32.28 58.10 -8.42
CA LEU A 5 -32.72 56.74 -8.81
C LEU A 5 -33.89 56.77 -9.85
N PRO A 6 -34.31 55.67 -10.57
CA PRO A 6 -34.82 54.44 -9.93
C PRO A 6 -34.81 53.08 -10.67
N LEU A 7 -35.08 52.05 -9.85
CA LEU A 7 -35.81 50.77 -10.03
C LEU A 7 -36.10 50.19 -11.43
N SER A 8 -35.95 48.87 -11.54
CA SER A 8 -37.05 48.00 -12.01
C SER A 8 -36.97 46.59 -11.40
N GLN A 9 -38.10 46.16 -10.82
CA GLN A 9 -38.43 44.82 -10.35
C GLN A 9 -39.11 44.02 -11.47
N SER A 10 -39.00 42.69 -11.45
CA SER A 10 -40.18 41.83 -11.69
C SER A 10 -39.98 40.40 -11.17
N HIS A 11 -40.92 39.98 -10.33
CA HIS A 11 -41.15 38.66 -9.78
C HIS A 11 -41.83 37.70 -10.77
N SER A 12 -41.69 36.38 -10.54
CA SER A 12 -42.79 35.37 -10.40
C SER A 12 -42.17 33.97 -10.33
N PHE A 13 -42.16 33.29 -9.18
CA PHE A 13 -43.21 32.42 -8.61
C PHE A 13 -43.78 31.39 -9.60
N SER A 14 -43.54 30.11 -9.34
CA SER A 14 -44.59 29.07 -9.24
C SER A 14 -44.05 27.76 -8.64
N THR A 15 -44.49 27.53 -7.42
CA THR A 15 -44.53 26.28 -6.64
C THR A 15 -45.49 25.28 -7.29
N ILE A 16 -45.12 23.99 -7.39
CA ILE A 16 -46.10 22.91 -7.53
C ILE A 16 -45.76 21.78 -6.54
N LYS A 17 -46.81 21.38 -5.79
CA LYS A 17 -46.85 20.42 -4.69
C LYS A 17 -46.94 18.98 -5.19
N LEU A 18 -46.46 18.06 -4.33
CA LEU A 18 -46.73 16.62 -4.31
C LEU A 18 -48.24 16.28 -4.36
N PRO A 19 -48.54 15.00 -4.64
CA PRO A 19 -49.46 14.26 -3.80
C PRO A 19 -48.88 12.93 -3.24
N ASN A 20 -49.26 12.68 -1.99
CA ASN A 20 -49.15 11.43 -1.23
C ASN A 20 -49.94 10.27 -1.87
N ARG A 21 -49.42 9.03 -1.82
CA ARG A 21 -50.15 7.87 -1.25
C ARG A 21 -49.29 6.60 -1.10
N VAL A 22 -49.33 6.05 0.11
CA VAL A 22 -48.92 4.69 0.52
C VAL A 22 -50.08 3.72 0.19
N PRO A 23 -49.82 2.43 -0.09
CA PRO A 23 -50.16 1.42 0.93
C PRO A 23 -49.11 0.31 1.15
N LYS A 24 -49.10 -0.15 2.41
CA LYS A 24 -48.49 -1.32 3.05
C LYS A 24 -48.46 -2.63 2.23
N SER A 25 -47.40 -3.43 2.38
CA SER A 25 -47.46 -4.76 3.05
C SER A 25 -46.10 -5.49 3.04
N THR A 26 -45.65 -5.90 4.23
CA THR A 26 -44.69 -6.97 4.52
C THR A 26 -45.23 -8.34 4.10
N PRO A 27 -44.39 -9.35 3.79
CA PRO A 27 -44.01 -10.30 4.84
C PRO A 27 -42.58 -10.90 4.73
N ALA A 28 -42.06 -11.34 5.87
CA ALA A 28 -41.02 -12.37 6.03
C ALA A 28 -41.56 -13.41 7.04
N PRO A 29 -40.92 -14.56 7.32
CA PRO A 29 -39.90 -15.32 6.57
C PRO A 29 -40.36 -16.79 6.31
N SER A 30 -39.78 -17.49 5.34
CA SER A 30 -39.95 -18.95 5.22
C SER A 30 -38.65 -19.69 5.51
N SER A 31 -38.57 -20.24 6.72
CA SER A 31 -37.63 -21.27 7.15
C SER A 31 -37.84 -22.55 6.35
N PHE A 32 -36.84 -22.95 5.55
CA PHE A 32 -36.77 -24.30 4.99
C PHE A 32 -36.06 -25.21 5.99
N LEU A 33 -36.87 -25.94 6.77
CA LEU A 33 -36.47 -27.16 7.45
C LEU A 33 -36.38 -28.27 6.41
N PHE A 34 -35.17 -28.74 6.08
CA PHE A 34 -35.01 -30.00 5.37
C PHE A 34 -34.75 -31.14 6.34
N SER A 35 -35.66 -32.10 6.25
CA SER A 35 -35.79 -33.32 7.02
C SER A 35 -34.62 -34.27 6.79
N LYS A 36 -34.23 -34.94 7.89
CA LYS A 36 -33.35 -36.11 7.92
C LYS A 36 -33.91 -37.22 7.02
N LYS A 37 -33.07 -37.80 6.16
CA LYS A 37 -33.19 -39.21 5.78
C LYS A 37 -31.84 -39.90 5.90
N THR A 38 -31.80 -40.76 6.90
CA THR A 38 -30.85 -41.84 7.11
C THR A 38 -30.91 -42.82 5.93
N SER A 39 -29.75 -43.23 5.43
CA SER A 39 -29.61 -44.55 4.84
C SER A 39 -28.34 -45.19 5.37
N SER A 40 -28.57 -46.27 6.11
CA SER A 40 -27.60 -47.21 6.64
C SER A 40 -26.98 -48.00 5.49
N LEU A 41 -25.65 -48.12 5.47
CA LEU A 41 -25.01 -49.29 4.90
C LEU A 41 -24.05 -49.88 5.93
N SER A 42 -24.44 -51.05 6.40
CA SER A 42 -23.69 -51.95 7.26
C SER A 42 -22.60 -52.66 6.45
N SER A 43 -21.37 -52.63 6.95
CA SER A 43 -20.37 -53.66 6.64
C SER A 43 -19.53 -53.89 7.89
N GLN A 44 -19.78 -55.04 8.52
CA GLN A 44 -18.98 -55.60 9.61
C GLN A 44 -17.59 -55.97 9.10
N LEU A 45 -16.54 -55.70 9.88
CA LEU A 45 -15.31 -56.49 9.90
C LEU A 45 -14.57 -56.28 11.24
N THR A 46 -14.75 -57.28 12.11
CA THR A 46 -13.78 -57.88 13.05
C THR A 46 -12.67 -57.02 13.64
N LEU A 47 -12.73 -56.79 14.96
CA LEU A 47 -11.59 -56.35 15.77
C LEU A 47 -10.54 -57.47 15.88
N SER A 48 -9.32 -57.19 15.47
CA SER A 48 -8.12 -57.87 15.96
C SER A 48 -7.25 -56.87 16.74
N PHE A 49 -6.96 -57.21 17.98
CA PHE A 49 -6.20 -56.38 18.92
C PHE A 49 -4.72 -56.73 18.78
N THR A 50 -3.92 -55.85 18.17
CA THR A 50 -2.45 -55.95 18.16
C THR A 50 -1.79 -54.70 18.71
N ARG A 51 -1.09 -54.94 19.82
CA ARG A 51 -0.05 -54.19 20.54
C ARG A 51 0.50 -52.95 19.80
N ARG A 52 0.24 -51.77 20.38
CA ARG A 52 0.85 -50.49 19.97
C ARG A 52 2.35 -50.49 20.26
N HIS A 53 3.17 -50.40 19.21
CA HIS A 53 4.53 -49.88 19.31
C HIS A 53 4.49 -48.37 19.08
N THR A 54 4.95 -47.61 20.06
CA THR A 54 5.17 -46.16 19.97
C THR A 54 6.35 -45.91 19.06
N VAL A 55 6.10 -45.40 17.85
CA VAL A 55 7.14 -44.85 16.96
C VAL A 55 7.17 -43.36 17.18
N VAL A 56 8.26 -42.87 17.77
CA VAL A 56 8.55 -41.43 17.87
C VAL A 56 8.95 -40.97 16.47
N VAL A 57 8.04 -40.29 15.78
CA VAL A 57 8.35 -39.62 14.51
C VAL A 57 8.95 -38.26 14.87
N ALA A 58 10.28 -38.15 14.72
CA ALA A 58 10.97 -36.88 14.78
C ALA A 58 10.36 -35.97 13.69
N ALA A 59 9.80 -34.83 14.10
CA ALA A 59 9.32 -33.81 13.19
C ALA A 59 10.53 -33.20 12.47
N THR A 60 10.84 -33.72 11.29
CA THR A 60 11.69 -33.03 10.33
C THR A 60 11.00 -31.74 9.93
N THR A 61 11.55 -30.62 10.36
CA THR A 61 11.26 -29.30 9.81
C THR A 61 11.45 -29.39 8.30
N THR A 62 10.34 -29.44 7.59
CA THR A 62 10.32 -29.33 6.13
C THR A 62 10.66 -27.89 5.82
N GLU A 63 11.95 -27.60 5.59
CA GLU A 63 12.34 -26.38 4.92
C GLU A 63 11.59 -26.36 3.58
N MET A 64 10.67 -25.40 3.45
CA MET A 64 10.06 -25.12 2.17
C MET A 64 11.16 -24.78 1.17
N PRO A 65 11.07 -25.23 -0.09
CA PRO A 65 12.10 -24.96 -1.07
C PRO A 65 12.19 -23.45 -1.27
N LYS A 66 13.29 -22.85 -0.78
CA LYS A 66 13.70 -21.50 -1.15
C LYS A 66 13.80 -21.50 -2.67
N LYS A 67 12.84 -20.83 -3.31
CA LYS A 67 12.88 -20.54 -4.74
C LYS A 67 14.18 -19.76 -4.94
N GLN A 68 15.23 -20.43 -5.43
CA GLN A 68 16.51 -19.79 -5.73
C GLN A 68 16.22 -18.68 -6.74
N SER A 69 16.11 -17.44 -6.26
CA SER A 69 16.34 -16.30 -7.13
C SER A 69 17.77 -16.46 -7.63
N LYS A 70 17.97 -16.19 -8.92
CA LYS A 70 19.33 -16.08 -9.47
C LYS A 70 19.93 -14.87 -8.74
N GLY A 71 20.69 -15.15 -7.68
CA GLY A 71 21.07 -14.17 -6.67
C GLY A 71 21.58 -12.86 -7.26
N GLY A 72 21.14 -11.75 -6.67
CA GLY A 72 21.59 -10.39 -7.00
C GLY A 72 21.50 -9.49 -5.79
N PHE A 73 22.06 -8.28 -5.89
CA PHE A 73 22.06 -7.33 -4.78
C PHE A 73 20.65 -6.96 -4.31
N VAL A 74 19.65 -6.98 -5.20
CA VAL A 74 18.25 -6.78 -4.83
C VAL A 74 17.73 -7.85 -3.85
N ASP A 75 18.23 -9.08 -3.93
CA ASP A 75 17.84 -10.13 -2.98
C ASP A 75 18.42 -9.85 -1.58
N GLU A 76 19.62 -9.25 -1.50
CA GLU A 76 20.19 -8.78 -0.25
C GLU A 76 19.35 -7.63 0.33
N MET A 77 19.00 -6.63 -0.50
CA MET A 77 18.12 -5.53 -0.08
C MET A 77 16.76 -6.05 0.41
N ARG A 78 16.16 -7.03 -0.30
CA ARG A 78 14.93 -7.70 0.14
C ARG A 78 15.12 -8.39 1.49
N ALA A 79 16.21 -9.12 1.68
CA ALA A 79 16.47 -9.84 2.92
C ALA A 79 16.58 -8.88 4.11
N VAL A 80 17.27 -7.74 3.96
CA VAL A 80 17.33 -6.72 5.02
C VAL A 80 15.97 -6.06 5.25
N ALA A 81 15.25 -5.71 4.18
CA ALA A 81 13.93 -5.12 4.29
C ALA A 81 12.91 -6.04 5.00
N MET A 82 12.94 -7.35 4.74
CA MET A 82 12.01 -8.29 5.39
C MET A 82 12.24 -8.41 6.90
N LYS A 83 13.49 -8.24 7.38
CA LYS A 83 13.79 -8.20 8.82
C LYS A 83 13.14 -7.02 9.54
N LEU A 84 12.82 -5.94 8.82
CA LEU A 84 12.24 -4.72 9.36
C LEU A 84 10.72 -4.63 9.19
N HIS A 85 10.13 -5.42 8.30
CA HIS A 85 8.67 -5.50 8.15
C HIS A 85 8.04 -6.34 9.25
N THR A 86 6.84 -5.97 9.69
CA THR A 86 6.00 -6.84 10.53
C THR A 86 5.21 -7.81 9.66
N ARG A 87 4.81 -8.96 10.23
CA ARG A 87 3.97 -9.96 9.53
C ARG A 87 2.64 -9.38 9.05
N ASP A 88 2.14 -8.37 9.75
CA ASP A 88 0.90 -7.68 9.43
C ASP A 88 1.03 -6.78 8.21
N GLN A 89 2.24 -6.25 7.96
CA GLN A 89 2.56 -5.37 6.83
C GLN A 89 3.05 -6.16 5.61
N SER A 90 3.80 -7.24 5.82
CA SER A 90 4.28 -8.16 4.77
C SER A 90 4.23 -9.60 5.27
N ARG A 91 3.73 -10.54 4.45
CA ARG A 91 3.64 -11.97 4.81
C ARG A 91 5.00 -12.58 5.23
N GLU A 92 6.08 -12.04 4.68
CA GLU A 92 7.46 -12.48 4.92
C GLU A 92 8.19 -11.60 5.96
N GLY A 93 7.50 -10.66 6.62
CA GLY A 93 8.09 -9.81 7.65
C GLY A 93 8.50 -10.58 8.91
N GLU A 94 9.60 -10.18 9.52
CA GLU A 94 10.18 -10.84 10.71
C GLU A 94 10.15 -9.96 11.97
N LYS A 95 9.84 -8.66 11.86
CA LYS A 95 9.81 -7.74 13.01
C LYS A 95 8.54 -7.90 13.84
N GLU A 96 8.68 -7.81 15.15
CA GLU A 96 7.53 -7.73 16.06
C GLU A 96 6.75 -6.41 15.86
N PRO A 97 5.41 -6.42 15.97
CA PRO A 97 4.60 -5.24 15.78
C PRO A 97 4.80 -4.22 16.91
N GLU A 98 5.18 -2.99 16.55
CA GLU A 98 5.33 -1.86 17.47
C GLU A 98 4.01 -1.09 17.71
N GLY A 99 2.91 -1.55 17.12
CA GLY A 99 1.60 -0.88 17.20
C GLY A 99 0.45 -1.87 16.99
N PRO A 100 -0.81 -1.38 17.03
CA PRO A 100 -1.96 -2.23 16.79
C PRO A 100 -1.87 -2.84 15.38
N PRO A 101 -2.29 -4.10 15.20
CA PRO A 101 -2.36 -4.74 13.89
C PRO A 101 -3.25 -3.91 12.97
N VAL A 102 -2.98 -3.92 11.66
CA VAL A 102 -3.72 -3.11 10.67
C VAL A 102 -5.25 -3.32 10.74
N VAL A 103 -5.70 -4.49 11.18
CA VAL A 103 -7.13 -4.81 11.36
C VAL A 103 -7.79 -3.99 12.48
N LYS A 104 -7.01 -3.54 13.47
CA LYS A 104 -7.46 -2.71 14.59
C LYS A 104 -7.21 -1.21 14.36
N TRP A 105 -6.80 -0.82 13.16
CA TRP A 105 -6.63 0.59 12.84
C TRP A 105 -7.99 1.28 12.71
N GLU A 106 -8.06 2.51 13.20
CA GLU A 106 -9.23 3.39 13.06
C GLU A 106 -8.79 4.60 12.22
N PRO A 107 -8.64 4.44 10.88
CA PRO A 107 -8.19 5.52 10.02
C PRO A 107 -9.25 6.61 9.90
N SER A 108 -8.82 7.85 9.68
CA SER A 108 -9.68 8.98 9.36
C SER A 108 -9.45 9.43 7.91
N ILE A 109 -10.45 10.06 7.28
CA ILE A 109 -10.26 10.65 5.93
C ILE A 109 -9.16 11.72 5.97
N ASN A 110 -9.10 12.54 7.02
CA ASN A 110 -8.09 13.59 7.16
C ASN A 110 -6.68 12.99 7.31
N GLY A 111 -6.50 12.02 8.20
CA GLY A 111 -5.24 11.32 8.38
C GLY A 111 -4.78 10.62 7.10
N TYR A 112 -5.72 10.01 6.37
CA TYR A 112 -5.41 9.39 5.08
C TYR A 112 -5.05 10.42 3.99
N LEU A 113 -5.71 11.57 3.94
CA LEU A 113 -5.33 12.66 3.04
C LEU A 113 -3.93 13.20 3.32
N ARG A 114 -3.55 13.37 4.60
CA ARG A 114 -2.17 13.73 4.98
C ARG A 114 -1.17 12.69 4.50
N PHE A 115 -1.48 11.41 4.70
CA PHE A 115 -0.67 10.30 4.17
C PHE A 115 -0.50 10.38 2.65
N LEU A 116 -1.57 10.63 1.89
CA LEU A 116 -1.52 10.71 0.43
C LEU A 116 -0.75 11.94 -0.06
N VAL A 117 -0.92 13.10 0.59
CA VAL A 117 -0.19 14.33 0.25
C VAL A 117 1.31 14.17 0.52
N ASP A 118 1.68 13.68 1.70
CA ASP A 118 3.09 13.46 2.05
C ASP A 118 3.72 12.38 1.16
N SER A 119 2.98 11.31 0.85
CA SER A 119 3.43 10.29 -0.10
C SER A 119 3.65 10.90 -1.48
N LYS A 120 2.75 11.76 -1.95
CA LYS A 120 2.87 12.42 -3.25
C LYS A 120 4.11 13.28 -3.32
N LEU A 121 4.39 14.06 -2.28
CA LEU A 121 5.60 14.87 -2.20
C LEU A 121 6.87 14.00 -2.33
N VAL A 122 6.90 12.85 -1.65
CA VAL A 122 8.03 11.90 -1.75
C VAL A 122 8.16 11.32 -3.17
N TYR A 123 7.07 10.90 -3.79
CA TYR A 123 7.12 10.39 -5.17
C TYR A 123 7.49 11.48 -6.19
N ASP A 124 6.96 12.70 -6.05
CA ASP A 124 7.35 13.84 -6.89
C ASP A 124 8.85 14.07 -6.79
N THR A 125 9.40 13.96 -5.58
CA THR A 125 10.84 14.13 -5.32
C THR A 125 11.67 13.03 -5.97
N LEU A 126 11.28 11.76 -5.77
CA LEU A 126 11.97 10.62 -6.40
C LEU A 126 11.94 10.72 -7.92
N GLU A 127 10.78 11.02 -8.50
CA GLU A 127 10.58 11.17 -9.93
C GLU A 127 11.39 12.34 -10.50
N ALA A 128 11.42 13.48 -9.82
CA ALA A 128 12.24 14.63 -10.22
C ALA A 128 13.75 14.33 -10.14
N ILE A 129 14.20 13.59 -9.12
CA ILE A 129 15.61 13.20 -8.97
C ILE A 129 16.04 12.28 -10.11
N VAL A 130 15.26 11.24 -10.44
CA VAL A 130 15.62 10.34 -11.54
C VAL A 130 15.52 11.04 -12.90
N GLU A 131 14.62 12.01 -13.05
CA GLU A 131 14.55 12.84 -14.26
C GLU A 131 15.76 13.76 -14.40
N LYS A 132 16.16 14.46 -13.33
CA LYS A 132 17.37 15.30 -13.33
C LYS A 132 18.65 14.47 -13.47
N ALA A 133 18.68 13.29 -12.85
CA ALA A 133 19.79 12.35 -12.75
C ALA A 133 21.14 13.02 -12.38
N PRO A 134 21.26 13.64 -11.18
CA PRO A 134 22.54 14.20 -10.71
C PRO A 134 23.66 13.15 -10.65
N HIS A 135 23.31 11.87 -10.45
CA HIS A 135 24.21 10.74 -10.66
C HIS A 135 23.79 9.97 -11.94
N PRO A 136 24.73 9.59 -12.84
CA PRO A 136 24.40 8.98 -14.13
C PRO A 136 23.52 7.73 -14.05
N SER A 137 23.72 6.89 -13.03
CA SER A 137 22.94 5.66 -12.87
C SER A 137 21.45 5.89 -12.60
N TYR A 138 21.05 7.10 -12.19
CA TYR A 138 19.64 7.39 -11.89
C TYR A 138 18.77 7.44 -13.14
N ALA A 139 19.36 7.79 -14.28
CA ALA A 139 18.67 7.83 -15.56
C ALA A 139 18.08 6.46 -15.95
N GLU A 140 18.66 5.37 -15.45
CA GLU A 140 18.14 4.01 -15.64
C GLU A 140 16.75 3.82 -15.02
N PHE A 141 16.41 4.61 -14.00
CA PHE A 141 15.13 4.52 -13.28
C PHE A 141 14.07 5.51 -13.77
N ARG A 142 14.26 6.13 -14.94
CA ARG A 142 13.20 6.90 -15.61
C ARG A 142 12.18 5.96 -16.26
N ASN A 143 10.91 6.35 -16.24
CA ASN A 143 9.82 5.69 -16.96
C ASN A 143 9.74 4.17 -16.70
N THR A 144 9.85 3.79 -15.44
CA THR A 144 9.80 2.39 -14.98
C THR A 144 8.40 1.79 -15.05
N GLY A 145 7.37 2.65 -15.09
CA GLY A 145 5.97 2.29 -14.91
C GLY A 145 5.58 2.18 -13.43
N LEU A 146 6.51 2.39 -12.49
CA LEU A 146 6.24 2.38 -11.05
C LEU A 146 5.91 3.77 -10.49
N GLU A 147 6.12 4.84 -11.25
CA GLU A 147 5.85 6.24 -10.91
C GLU A 147 4.42 6.40 -10.36
N ARG A 148 4.25 7.18 -9.28
CA ARG A 148 3.00 7.30 -8.51
C ARG A 148 2.46 8.72 -8.43
N SER A 149 3.25 9.74 -8.76
CA SER A 149 2.85 11.15 -8.62
C SER A 149 1.55 11.49 -9.35
N GLU A 150 1.42 11.08 -10.61
CA GLU A 150 0.20 11.34 -11.38
C GLU A 150 -1.01 10.53 -10.89
N ALA A 151 -0.79 9.32 -10.37
CA ALA A 151 -1.86 8.53 -9.75
C ALA A 151 -2.38 9.20 -8.47
N LEU A 152 -1.47 9.65 -7.60
CA LEU A 152 -1.81 10.38 -6.38
C LEU A 152 -2.49 11.71 -6.67
N LYS A 153 -2.06 12.43 -7.71
CA LYS A 153 -2.71 13.66 -8.16
C LYS A 153 -4.18 13.42 -8.53
N LYS A 154 -4.47 12.35 -9.27
CA LYS A 154 -5.86 11.97 -9.63
C LYS A 154 -6.69 11.64 -8.40
N ASP A 155 -6.12 10.89 -7.45
CA ASP A 155 -6.82 10.54 -6.21
C ASP A 155 -7.11 11.76 -5.34
N LEU A 156 -6.15 12.68 -5.20
CA LEU A 156 -6.36 13.93 -4.44
C LEU A 156 -7.42 14.83 -5.11
N GLU A 157 -7.44 14.92 -6.43
CA GLU A 157 -8.52 15.64 -7.12
C GLU A 157 -9.88 14.96 -6.90
N TRP A 158 -9.94 13.62 -6.92
CA TRP A 158 -11.16 12.88 -6.59
C TRP A 158 -11.65 13.19 -5.16
N PHE A 159 -10.78 13.24 -4.15
CA PHE A 159 -11.16 13.63 -2.80
C PHE A 159 -11.71 15.07 -2.73
N LYS A 160 -11.12 15.99 -3.49
CA LYS A 160 -11.59 17.37 -3.61
C LYS A 160 -12.98 17.45 -4.26
N GLU A 161 -13.24 16.65 -5.29
CA GLU A 161 -14.58 16.50 -5.90
C GLU A 161 -15.61 15.93 -4.92
N GLN A 162 -15.20 15.09 -3.96
CA GLN A 162 -16.06 14.63 -2.85
C GLN A 162 -16.29 15.70 -1.76
N GLY A 163 -15.69 16.89 -1.89
CA GLY A 163 -15.85 18.00 -0.95
C GLY A 163 -14.87 18.00 0.22
N HIS A 164 -13.78 17.22 0.14
CA HIS A 164 -12.72 17.27 1.14
C HIS A 164 -11.69 18.37 0.85
N GLU A 165 -11.21 19.01 1.90
CA GLU A 165 -10.06 19.92 1.82
C GLU A 165 -8.76 19.11 1.77
N ILE A 166 -7.90 19.42 0.81
CA ILE A 166 -6.60 18.78 0.66
C ILE A 166 -5.60 19.52 1.56
N PRO A 167 -4.99 18.85 2.55
CA PRO A 167 -4.05 19.51 3.44
C PRO A 167 -2.74 19.85 2.72
N GLU A 168 -2.00 20.82 3.26
CA GLU A 168 -0.61 21.04 2.88
C GLU A 168 0.29 19.88 3.35
N PRO A 169 1.44 19.65 2.68
CA PRO A 169 2.40 18.64 3.12
C PRO A 169 2.84 18.84 4.57
N SER A 170 2.90 17.75 5.31
CA SER A 170 3.24 17.75 6.72
C SER A 170 4.74 17.47 6.95
N SER A 171 5.17 17.61 8.21
CA SER A 171 6.60 17.51 8.57
C SER A 171 7.26 16.18 8.13
N PRO A 172 6.63 14.99 8.28
CA PRO A 172 7.17 13.73 7.78
C PRO A 172 7.50 13.76 6.27
N GLY A 173 6.56 14.17 5.42
CA GLY A 173 6.75 14.26 3.98
C GLY A 173 7.84 15.27 3.58
N ILE A 174 7.81 16.47 4.16
CA ILE A 174 8.82 17.50 3.89
C ILE A 174 10.22 17.03 4.32
N SER A 175 10.32 16.43 5.50
CA SER A 175 11.60 15.95 6.02
C SER A 175 12.16 14.82 5.16
N TYR A 176 11.29 13.92 4.69
CA TYR A 176 11.74 12.81 3.85
C TYR A 176 12.15 13.28 2.44
N ALA A 177 11.35 14.13 1.80
CA ALA A 177 11.70 14.70 0.50
C ALA A 177 13.06 15.42 0.52
N ARG A 178 13.28 16.28 1.51
CA ARG A 178 14.57 16.98 1.69
C ARG A 178 15.74 16.02 1.90
N TYR A 179 15.51 14.94 2.66
CA TYR A 179 16.54 13.92 2.88
C TYR A 179 16.90 13.19 1.58
N LEU A 180 15.91 12.85 0.76
CA LEU A 180 16.13 12.22 -0.55
C LEU A 180 16.91 13.13 -1.50
N GLU A 181 16.61 14.43 -1.53
CA GLU A 181 17.36 15.41 -2.32
C GLU A 181 18.83 15.50 -1.88
N GLU A 182 19.10 15.48 -0.57
CA GLU A 182 20.47 15.49 -0.05
C GLU A 182 21.24 14.22 -0.45
N LEU A 183 20.63 13.05 -0.27
CA LEU A 183 21.25 11.77 -0.64
C LEU A 183 21.53 11.71 -2.15
N ALA A 184 20.60 12.17 -2.98
CA ALA A 184 20.75 12.13 -4.44
C ALA A 184 21.98 12.87 -4.97
N GLU A 185 22.43 13.91 -4.28
CA GLU A 185 23.59 14.71 -4.68
C GLU A 185 24.92 14.18 -4.08
N ARG A 186 24.86 13.42 -2.97
CA ARG A 186 26.05 13.11 -2.15
C ARG A 186 26.32 11.64 -1.94
N ASP A 187 25.29 10.80 -2.01
CA ASP A 187 25.34 9.40 -1.59
C ASP A 187 24.41 8.52 -2.45
N PRO A 188 24.89 8.12 -3.65
CA PRO A 188 24.06 7.37 -4.58
C PRO A 188 23.61 6.00 -4.09
N GLN A 189 24.44 5.33 -3.30
CA GLN A 189 24.14 4.04 -2.71
C GLN A 189 22.97 4.15 -1.72
N ALA A 190 23.02 5.13 -0.81
CA ALA A 190 21.93 5.40 0.12
C ALA A 190 20.64 5.82 -0.62
N PHE A 191 20.72 6.71 -1.62
CA PHE A 191 19.56 7.09 -2.42
C PHE A 191 18.89 5.89 -3.08
N ILE A 192 19.67 4.98 -3.68
CA ILE A 192 19.14 3.77 -4.32
C ILE A 192 18.46 2.84 -3.30
N CYS A 193 18.97 2.75 -2.07
CA CYS A 193 18.29 2.03 -0.99
C CYS A 193 16.87 2.57 -0.75
N HIS A 194 16.75 3.90 -0.64
CA HIS A 194 15.47 4.57 -0.43
C HIS A 194 14.52 4.44 -1.62
N PHE A 195 15.04 4.56 -2.85
CA PHE A 195 14.27 4.33 -4.07
C PHE A 195 13.68 2.92 -4.06
N TYR A 196 14.51 1.89 -3.83
CA TYR A 196 14.08 0.50 -3.76
C TYR A 196 13.00 0.31 -2.69
N ASN A 197 13.26 0.71 -1.45
CA ASN A 197 12.33 0.45 -0.36
C ASN A 197 11.00 1.19 -0.53
N THR A 198 11.02 2.44 -1.02
CA THR A 198 9.79 3.22 -1.25
C THR A 198 8.88 2.56 -2.28
N TYR A 199 9.38 2.27 -3.48
CA TYR A 199 8.57 1.66 -4.54
C TYR A 199 8.16 0.23 -4.22
N PHE A 200 9.10 -0.61 -3.73
CA PHE A 200 8.81 -2.02 -3.51
C PHE A 200 7.90 -2.25 -2.30
N ALA A 201 8.02 -1.46 -1.22
CA ALA A 201 7.11 -1.53 -0.09
C ALA A 201 5.67 -1.19 -0.51
N HIS A 202 5.49 -0.16 -1.34
CA HIS A 202 4.16 0.21 -1.85
C HIS A 202 3.50 -0.90 -2.66
N THR A 203 4.26 -1.55 -3.53
CA THR A 203 3.74 -2.63 -4.40
C THR A 203 3.38 -3.92 -3.67
N ALA A 204 3.84 -4.07 -2.42
CA ALA A 204 3.57 -5.20 -1.54
C ALA A 204 2.64 -4.82 -0.40
N GLY A 205 3.19 -4.35 0.73
CA GLY A 205 2.42 -3.99 1.93
C GLY A 205 1.50 -2.80 1.72
N GLY A 206 1.92 -1.81 0.92
CA GLY A 206 1.13 -0.61 0.63
C GLY A 206 -0.23 -0.93 -0.01
N ARG A 207 -0.29 -1.89 -0.94
CA ARG A 207 -1.55 -2.34 -1.56
C ARG A 207 -2.52 -2.96 -0.54
N MET A 208 -1.99 -3.76 0.39
CA MET A 208 -2.81 -4.39 1.43
C MET A 208 -3.36 -3.33 2.40
N ILE A 209 -2.53 -2.37 2.81
CA ILE A 209 -2.94 -1.26 3.66
C ILE A 209 -4.00 -0.41 2.95
N GLY A 210 -3.75 -0.01 1.69
CA GLY A 210 -4.69 0.76 0.88
C GLY A 210 -6.06 0.10 0.76
N LYS A 211 -6.08 -1.21 0.50
CA LYS A 211 -7.32 -1.98 0.44
C LYS A 211 -8.09 -1.93 1.76
N LYS A 212 -7.41 -2.14 2.90
CA LYS A 212 -8.06 -2.12 4.23
C LYS A 212 -8.58 -0.73 4.59
N VAL A 213 -7.81 0.32 4.32
CA VAL A 213 -8.25 1.70 4.56
C VAL A 213 -9.46 2.03 3.69
N ALA A 214 -9.45 1.66 2.40
CA ALA A 214 -10.59 1.86 1.52
C ALA A 214 -11.85 1.12 1.99
N GLU A 215 -11.72 -0.10 2.50
CA GLU A 215 -12.82 -0.86 3.11
C GLU A 215 -13.40 -0.16 4.36
N MET A 216 -12.57 0.55 5.12
CA MET A 216 -12.98 1.23 6.36
C MET A 216 -13.63 2.61 6.11
N ILE A 217 -13.06 3.41 5.19
CA ILE A 217 -13.42 4.83 5.07
C ILE A 217 -13.77 5.31 3.66
N LEU A 218 -13.63 4.48 2.60
CA LEU A 218 -13.86 4.90 1.20
C LEU A 218 -14.87 4.03 0.45
N ASP A 219 -15.76 3.31 1.15
CA ASP A 219 -16.73 2.37 0.55
C ASP A 219 -16.08 1.42 -0.49
N ARG A 220 -14.90 0.89 -0.14
CA ARG A 220 -14.09 -0.02 -0.99
C ARG A 220 -13.63 0.58 -2.32
N LYS A 221 -13.62 1.92 -2.49
CA LYS A 221 -13.04 2.58 -3.66
C LYS A 221 -11.56 2.20 -3.81
N GLU A 222 -11.22 1.57 -4.92
CA GLU A 222 -9.83 1.36 -5.29
C GLU A 222 -9.27 2.64 -5.92
N LEU A 223 -8.37 3.30 -5.21
CA LEU A 223 -7.63 4.49 -5.64
C LEU A 223 -6.60 4.16 -6.74
N GLU A 224 -6.32 5.14 -7.59
CA GLU A 224 -5.36 5.04 -8.70
C GLU A 224 -3.94 4.78 -8.19
N PHE A 225 -3.58 5.27 -7.00
CA PHE A 225 -2.31 5.05 -6.33
C PHE A 225 -1.93 3.57 -6.24
N TYR A 226 -2.93 2.67 -6.16
CA TYR A 226 -2.76 1.22 -6.05
C TYR A 226 -2.98 0.46 -7.36
N LYS A 227 -3.06 1.16 -8.50
CA LYS A 227 -3.23 0.59 -9.84
C LYS A 227 -2.02 0.86 -10.71
N TRP A 228 -1.69 -0.07 -11.59
CA TRP A 228 -0.58 0.07 -12.52
C TRP A 228 -1.05 -0.23 -13.94
N GLU A 229 -0.51 0.51 -14.89
CA GLU A 229 -0.70 0.19 -16.31
C GLU A 229 0.23 -0.97 -16.68
N GLY A 230 -0.36 -2.07 -17.17
CA GLY A 230 0.37 -3.27 -17.55
C GLY A 230 0.60 -4.28 -16.42
N ASN A 231 1.53 -5.22 -16.65
CA ASN A 231 1.77 -6.33 -15.72
C ASN A 231 2.77 -5.91 -14.63
N LEU A 232 2.26 -5.68 -13.41
CA LEU A 232 3.08 -5.27 -12.27
C LEU A 232 4.27 -6.20 -11.98
N SER A 233 4.13 -7.52 -12.13
CA SER A 233 5.24 -8.45 -11.90
C SER A 233 6.37 -8.24 -12.90
N LYS A 234 6.05 -7.91 -14.16
CA LYS A 234 7.03 -7.58 -15.19
C LYS A 234 7.69 -6.24 -14.92
N LEU A 235 6.91 -5.22 -14.55
CA LEU A 235 7.46 -3.90 -14.16
C LEU A 235 8.45 -4.04 -13.01
N LEU A 236 8.06 -4.74 -11.95
CA LEU A 236 8.92 -5.00 -10.80
C LEU A 236 10.19 -5.76 -11.22
N GLN A 237 10.08 -6.81 -12.04
CA GLN A 237 11.26 -7.57 -12.46
C GLN A 237 12.24 -6.70 -13.26
N ASN A 238 11.75 -5.88 -14.20
CA ASN A 238 12.58 -4.96 -14.96
C ASN A 238 13.36 -3.99 -14.05
N VAL A 239 12.71 -3.47 -13.00
CA VAL A 239 13.38 -2.58 -12.03
C VAL A 239 14.40 -3.35 -11.18
N ARG A 240 14.12 -4.60 -10.80
CA ARG A 240 15.12 -5.45 -10.10
C ARG A 240 16.36 -5.68 -10.97
N ASP A 241 16.17 -5.96 -12.24
CA ASP A 241 17.27 -6.23 -13.16
C ASP A 241 18.16 -4.97 -13.29
N LYS A 242 17.55 -3.79 -13.48
CA LYS A 242 18.26 -2.49 -13.48
C LYS A 242 19.01 -2.20 -12.18
N LEU A 243 18.39 -2.44 -11.02
CA LEU A 243 19.04 -2.28 -9.72
C LEU A 243 20.27 -3.20 -9.58
N ASN A 244 20.17 -4.45 -10.04
CA ASN A 244 21.29 -5.38 -10.05
C ASN A 244 22.41 -4.93 -11.00
N GLU A 245 22.06 -4.40 -12.17
CA GLU A 245 23.04 -3.85 -13.13
C GLU A 245 23.77 -2.63 -12.56
N VAL A 246 23.06 -1.68 -11.95
CA VAL A 246 23.66 -0.50 -11.29
C VAL A 246 24.59 -0.93 -10.16
N ALA A 247 24.17 -1.90 -9.34
CA ALA A 247 24.97 -2.41 -8.22
C ALA A 247 26.07 -3.40 -8.64
N ALA A 248 26.15 -3.80 -9.92
CA ALA A 248 27.15 -4.77 -10.38
C ALA A 248 28.59 -4.23 -10.22
N ASN A 249 28.76 -2.92 -10.41
CA ASN A 249 30.05 -2.24 -10.31
C ASN A 249 30.37 -1.73 -8.89
N TRP A 250 29.45 -1.89 -7.94
CA TRP A 250 29.69 -1.45 -6.56
C TRP A 250 30.64 -2.40 -5.82
N SER A 251 31.50 -1.82 -5.00
CA SER A 251 32.28 -2.55 -4.02
C SER A 251 31.38 -3.22 -2.97
N ARG A 252 31.95 -4.10 -2.15
CA ARG A 252 31.20 -4.71 -1.05
C ARG A 252 30.79 -3.67 -0.02
N GLU A 253 31.68 -2.73 0.27
CA GLU A 253 31.47 -1.62 1.21
C GLU A 253 30.34 -0.70 0.72
N GLU A 254 30.29 -0.38 -0.56
CA GLU A 254 29.21 0.41 -1.16
C GLU A 254 27.84 -0.29 -1.07
N LYS A 255 27.84 -1.61 -1.30
CA LYS A 255 26.65 -2.45 -1.12
C LYS A 255 26.21 -2.50 0.35
N ASP A 256 27.13 -2.69 1.27
CA ASP A 256 26.84 -2.72 2.70
C ASP A 256 26.30 -1.38 3.19
N HIS A 257 26.90 -0.27 2.75
CA HIS A 257 26.41 1.08 3.03
C HIS A 257 24.97 1.30 2.56
N CYS A 258 24.63 0.85 1.34
CA CYS A 258 23.24 0.83 0.87
C CYS A 258 22.33 0.00 1.79
N LEU A 259 22.77 -1.17 2.26
CA LEU A 259 21.96 -2.02 3.13
C LEU A 259 21.74 -1.40 4.51
N GLU A 260 22.75 -0.74 5.08
CA GLU A 260 22.69 -0.05 6.38
C GLU A 260 21.65 1.09 6.38
N GLU A 261 21.45 1.74 5.23
CA GLU A 261 20.48 2.82 5.08
C GLU A 261 19.01 2.35 5.17
N THR A 262 18.75 1.03 5.07
CA THR A 262 17.39 0.48 5.07
C THR A 262 16.60 0.90 6.30
N GLU A 263 17.22 0.93 7.49
CA GLU A 263 16.50 1.31 8.73
C GLU A 263 15.97 2.74 8.68
N LYS A 264 16.75 3.69 8.13
CA LYS A 264 16.30 5.08 7.96
C LYS A 264 15.18 5.19 6.93
N SER A 265 15.24 4.42 5.85
CA SER A 265 14.14 4.35 4.87
C SER A 265 12.83 3.90 5.54
N PHE A 266 12.89 2.92 6.43
CA PHE A 266 11.72 2.45 7.17
C PHE A 266 11.22 3.46 8.19
N LYS A 267 12.14 4.16 8.87
CA LYS A 267 11.78 5.22 9.81
C LYS A 267 10.99 6.32 9.10
N HIS A 268 11.52 6.88 8.02
CA HIS A 268 10.85 7.94 7.26
C HIS A 268 9.50 7.49 6.70
N SER A 269 9.47 6.31 6.06
CA SER A 269 8.22 5.77 5.50
C SER A 269 7.19 5.45 6.58
N GLY A 270 7.64 4.99 7.75
CA GLY A 270 6.81 4.70 8.90
C GLY A 270 6.20 5.95 9.53
N GLU A 271 6.93 7.06 9.58
CA GLU A 271 6.42 8.35 10.04
C GLU A 271 5.27 8.87 9.15
N ILE A 272 5.42 8.76 7.82
CA ILE A 272 4.33 9.08 6.88
C ILE A 272 3.16 8.11 7.04
N LEU A 273 3.42 6.80 7.16
CA LEU A 273 2.38 5.79 7.32
C LEU A 273 1.51 6.02 8.56
N ARG A 274 2.12 6.49 9.67
CA ARG A 274 1.40 6.79 10.91
C ARG A 274 0.38 7.92 10.75
N LEU A 275 0.51 8.79 9.74
CA LEU A 275 -0.47 9.85 9.47
C LEU A 275 -1.86 9.30 9.19
N ILE A 276 -1.97 8.07 8.65
CA ILE A 276 -3.25 7.39 8.42
C ILE A 276 -4.09 7.32 9.71
N LEU A 277 -3.42 7.22 10.87
CA LEU A 277 -4.03 7.08 12.19
C LEU A 277 -4.12 8.41 12.96
N SER A 278 -3.81 9.54 12.30
CA SER A 278 -3.88 10.88 12.88
C SER A 278 -5.23 11.57 12.70
#